data_AF-A0A1I7ZH64-F1
#
_entry.id   AF-A0A1I7ZH64-F1
#
_cell.length_a   1.000
_cell.length_b   1.000
_cell.length_c   1.000
_cell.angle_alpha   90.00
_cell.angle_beta   90.00
_cell.angle_gamma   90.00
#
_symmetry.space_group_name_H-M   'P 1'
#
loop_
_entity.id
_entity.type
_entity.pdbx_description
1 polymer ?
#
loop_
_entity_poly.entity_id
_entity_poly.type
_entity_poly.pdbx_seq_one_letter_code
_entity_poly.pdbx_strand_id
1 'polypeptide(L)'
;MQKSFKGLGATARLELVSLEQHLFSSVARYRFTVQNLELGDEPSNLELTLVDRIEHGPFPWQRVKAFKLMPVMAASSTSIEKDATTAEWYAASGDVSPVQGEFSLGYDQSYNGTLRLMPLDIAKDGSSVKFSGFDLGMSGDFEGKRLKLDGSMGTLQVSMVDSETPPLKFDLKGLKLVADLTLTPYDFYEGQADVTLDDSAFTFGDRQVPLTVKGVEQRNTYKVNGDKVDARAAYKVDAITYDGKAVGGGQLVVAVNRFDIPALQAIMAIYEKHMPQLQETAAAGQP
;
A
#
# COMPACT_ATOMS: atom_id res chain seq x y z
N MET A 1 -13.82 12.58 -2.48
CA MET A 1 -13.33 11.78 -3.63
C MET A 1 -13.85 10.36 -3.50
N GLN A 2 -14.28 9.73 -4.60
CA GLN A 2 -14.79 8.35 -4.62
C GLN A 2 -13.98 7.56 -5.65
N LYS A 3 -13.50 6.37 -5.27
CA LYS A 3 -12.80 5.45 -6.18
C LYS A 3 -13.36 4.04 -6.00
N SER A 4 -13.62 3.37 -7.13
CA SER A 4 -14.02 1.97 -7.16
C SER A 4 -12.79 1.10 -7.34
N PHE A 5 -12.63 0.07 -6.50
CA PHE A 5 -11.57 -0.92 -6.60
C PHE A 5 -12.14 -2.19 -7.25
N LYS A 6 -12.18 -2.20 -8.59
CA LYS A 6 -12.82 -3.26 -9.40
C LYS A 6 -12.33 -4.69 -9.08
N GLY A 7 -11.12 -4.86 -8.55
CA GLY A 7 -10.55 -6.16 -8.19
C GLY A 7 -10.99 -6.73 -6.83
N LEU A 8 -11.63 -5.93 -5.97
CA LEU A 8 -12.05 -6.33 -4.62
C LEU A 8 -13.58 -6.22 -4.40
N GLY A 9 -14.36 -5.88 -5.44
CA GLY A 9 -15.80 -5.59 -5.31
C GLY A 9 -16.13 -4.35 -4.46
N ALA A 10 -15.12 -3.71 -3.86
CA ALA A 10 -15.29 -2.66 -2.87
C ALA A 10 -15.29 -1.25 -3.49
N THR A 11 -16.10 -0.37 -2.90
CA THR A 11 -16.10 1.07 -3.23
C THR A 11 -15.58 1.86 -2.05
N ALA A 12 -14.54 2.68 -2.26
CA ALA A 12 -14.01 3.55 -1.22
C ALA A 12 -14.39 5.01 -1.48
N ARG A 13 -14.66 5.75 -0.41
CA ARG A 13 -15.03 7.15 -0.46
C ARG A 13 -14.36 7.91 0.68
N LEU A 14 -13.79 9.06 0.35
CA LEU A 14 -13.19 9.99 1.29
C LEU A 14 -13.94 11.32 1.21
N GLU A 15 -14.50 11.77 2.32
CA GLU A 15 -15.30 12.99 2.43
C GLU A 15 -14.72 13.92 3.48
N LEU A 16 -14.70 15.23 3.21
CA LEU A 16 -14.44 16.22 4.24
C LEU A 16 -15.72 16.42 5.06
N VAL A 17 -15.68 16.11 6.35
CA VAL A 17 -16.80 16.22 7.28
C VAL A 17 -16.83 17.59 7.93
N SER A 18 -15.68 18.07 8.40
CA SER A 18 -15.55 19.40 8.99
C SER A 18 -14.17 19.98 8.76
N LEU A 19 -14.09 21.30 8.76
CA LEU A 19 -12.85 22.07 8.67
C LEU A 19 -12.92 23.25 9.63
N GLU A 20 -12.17 23.17 10.72
CA GLU A 20 -12.04 24.23 11.70
C GLU A 20 -10.80 25.05 11.36
N GLN A 21 -10.97 26.31 10.95
CA GLN A 21 -9.88 27.17 10.51
C GLN A 21 -9.47 28.17 11.59
N HIS A 22 -8.17 28.31 11.79
CA HIS A 22 -7.52 29.32 12.61
C HIS A 22 -6.49 30.07 11.76
N LEU A 23 -5.86 31.12 12.30
CA LEU A 23 -4.96 31.99 11.54
C LEU A 23 -3.76 31.25 10.92
N PHE A 24 -3.13 30.34 11.67
CA PHE A 24 -1.96 29.57 11.24
C PHE A 24 -2.17 28.06 11.31
N SER A 25 -3.40 27.62 11.55
CA SER A 25 -3.71 26.19 11.65
C SER A 25 -5.12 25.89 11.19
N SER A 26 -5.38 24.63 10.89
CA SER A 26 -6.71 24.10 10.65
C SER A 26 -6.79 22.68 11.17
N VAL A 27 -7.99 22.26 11.56
CA VAL A 27 -8.27 20.87 11.88
C VAL A 27 -9.33 20.39 10.91
N ALA A 28 -8.95 19.47 10.04
CA ALA A 28 -9.86 18.82 9.11
C ALA A 28 -10.26 17.45 9.64
N ARG A 29 -11.54 17.09 9.54
CA ARG A 29 -12.00 15.73 9.77
C ARG A 29 -12.49 15.15 8.46
N TYR A 30 -11.96 13.99 8.11
CA TYR A 30 -12.37 13.25 6.92
C TYR A 30 -13.05 11.95 7.31
N ARG A 31 -14.15 11.63 6.64
CA ARG A 31 -14.78 10.31 6.73
C ARG A 31 -14.27 9.46 5.59
N PHE A 32 -13.65 8.35 5.91
CA PHE A 32 -13.26 7.30 4.98
C PHE A 32 -14.22 6.13 5.11
N THR A 33 -14.94 5.80 4.04
CA THR A 33 -15.84 4.65 3.98
C THR A 33 -15.37 3.67 2.93
N VAL A 34 -15.43 2.39 3.25
CA VAL A 34 -15.28 1.29 2.30
C VAL A 34 -16.53 0.44 2.38
N GLN A 35 -17.20 0.28 1.24
CA GLN A 35 -18.42 -0.51 1.13
C GLN A 35 -18.16 -1.81 0.39
N ASN A 36 -18.91 -2.85 0.75
CA ASN A 36 -18.84 -4.18 0.14
C ASN A 36 -17.45 -4.82 0.29
N LEU A 37 -16.88 -4.77 1.50
CA LEU A 37 -15.70 -5.57 1.83
C LEU A 37 -16.13 -7.03 1.97
N GLU A 38 -15.76 -7.86 0.99
CA GLU A 38 -15.93 -9.31 1.03
C GLU A 38 -14.88 -9.96 1.95
N LEU A 39 -14.91 -9.60 3.24
CA LEU A 39 -14.07 -10.16 4.30
C LEU A 39 -14.93 -11.10 5.16
N GLY A 40 -15.21 -12.31 4.65
CA GLY A 40 -16.01 -13.33 5.32
C GLY A 40 -17.32 -13.65 4.60
N ASP A 41 -18.25 -14.32 5.30
CA ASP A 41 -19.50 -14.82 4.71
C ASP A 41 -20.50 -13.70 4.32
N GLU A 42 -20.39 -12.52 4.93
CA GLU A 42 -21.21 -11.36 4.60
C GLU A 42 -20.38 -10.13 4.22
N PRO A 43 -20.81 -9.34 3.23
CA PRO A 43 -20.18 -8.07 2.89
C PRO A 43 -20.22 -7.12 4.10
N SER A 44 -19.05 -6.65 4.51
CA SER A 44 -18.91 -5.69 5.60
C SER A 44 -18.69 -4.28 5.05
N ASN A 45 -19.11 -3.27 5.83
CA ASN A 45 -18.81 -1.88 5.56
C ASN A 45 -17.88 -1.37 6.66
N LEU A 46 -16.86 -0.61 6.25
CA LEU A 46 -15.92 0.03 7.17
C LEU A 46 -16.10 1.54 7.08
N GLU A 47 -16.29 2.20 8.21
CA GLU A 47 -16.24 3.66 8.32
C GLU A 47 -15.17 4.05 9.34
N LEU A 48 -14.30 4.98 8.94
CA LEU A 48 -13.23 5.52 9.77
C LEU A 48 -13.26 7.05 9.69
N THR A 49 -13.05 7.70 10.82
CA THR A 49 -12.79 9.15 10.85
C THR A 49 -11.28 9.39 10.93
N LEU A 50 -10.76 10.20 10.03
CA LEU A 50 -9.38 10.69 10.02
C LEU A 50 -9.38 12.14 10.49
N VAL A 51 -8.54 12.47 11.47
CA VAL A 51 -8.31 13.85 11.92
C VAL A 51 -6.97 14.31 11.39
N ASP A 52 -6.96 15.41 10.64
CA ASP A 52 -5.75 16.03 10.13
C ASP A 52 -5.56 17.41 10.75
N ARG A 53 -4.44 17.59 11.46
CA ARG A 53 -4.04 18.89 12.01
C ARG A 53 -3.07 19.52 11.04
N ILE A 54 -3.50 20.60 10.41
CA ILE A 54 -2.78 21.31 9.37
C ILE A 54 -2.24 22.60 9.98
N GLU A 55 -0.95 22.87 9.80
CA GLU A 55 -0.30 24.11 10.16
C GLU A 55 0.14 24.85 8.89
N HIS A 56 -0.23 26.12 8.78
CA HIS A 56 -0.04 26.96 7.60
C HIS A 56 1.11 27.93 7.76
N GLY A 57 1.53 28.50 6.63
CA GLY A 57 2.52 29.57 6.59
C GLY A 57 3.94 29.03 6.47
N PRO A 58 4.91 29.92 6.21
CA PRO A 58 6.25 29.51 5.81
C PRO A 58 6.97 28.65 6.86
N PHE A 59 6.60 28.77 8.14
CA PHE A 59 7.25 28.06 9.24
C PHE A 59 6.22 27.37 10.15
N PRO A 60 5.64 26.23 9.74
CA PRO A 60 4.77 25.45 10.59
C PRO A 60 5.48 25.06 11.89
N TRP A 61 4.81 25.26 13.03
CA TRP A 61 5.39 25.07 14.36
C TRP A 61 5.91 23.64 14.58
N GLN A 62 5.22 22.61 14.07
CA GLN A 62 5.65 21.22 14.14
C GLN A 62 7.00 20.99 13.44
N ARG A 63 7.24 21.70 12.33
CA ARG A 63 8.50 21.64 11.60
C ARG A 63 9.60 22.40 12.32
N VAL A 64 9.29 23.57 12.89
CA VAL A 64 10.23 24.35 13.70
C VAL A 64 10.73 23.53 14.90
N LYS A 65 9.83 22.86 15.63
CA LYS A 65 10.20 21.95 16.74
C LYS A 65 11.12 20.81 16.31
N ALA A 66 10.97 20.34 15.07
CA ALA A 66 11.79 19.29 14.49
C ALA A 66 13.06 19.83 13.79
N PHE A 67 13.40 21.11 13.97
CA PHE A 67 14.52 21.79 13.30
C PHE A 67 14.49 21.73 11.77
N LYS A 68 13.29 21.57 11.17
CA LYS A 68 13.05 21.58 9.73
C LYS A 68 12.74 23.01 9.26
N LEU A 69 13.79 23.82 9.10
CA LEU A 69 13.69 25.27 8.86
C LEU A 69 13.44 25.69 7.40
N MET A 70 13.45 24.75 6.45
CA MET A 70 13.10 25.06 5.06
C MET A 70 11.62 25.46 4.94
N PRO A 71 11.30 26.62 4.33
CA PRO A 71 9.93 27.09 4.23
C PRO A 71 9.01 26.17 3.45
N VAL A 72 7.76 26.03 3.92
CA VAL A 72 6.71 25.23 3.28
C VAL A 72 5.38 25.99 3.33
N MET A 73 4.43 25.68 2.45
CA MET A 73 3.09 26.25 2.48
C MET A 73 2.28 25.73 3.67
N ALA A 74 2.38 24.42 3.90
CA ALA A 74 1.67 23.73 4.96
C ALA A 74 2.45 22.50 5.43
N ALA A 75 2.17 22.10 6.66
CA ALA A 75 2.54 20.80 7.19
C ALA A 75 1.32 20.21 7.91
N SER A 76 1.15 18.90 7.85
CA SER A 76 0.01 18.26 8.50
C SER A 76 0.38 16.99 9.24
N SER A 77 -0.36 16.70 10.30
CA SER A 77 -0.29 15.46 11.07
C SER A 77 -1.66 14.80 11.09
N THR A 78 -1.77 13.63 10.49
CA THR A 78 -3.02 12.88 10.33
C THR A 78 -3.04 11.65 11.21
N SER A 79 -4.18 11.35 11.82
CA SER A 79 -4.40 10.10 12.55
C SER A 79 -5.84 9.60 12.39
N ILE A 80 -6.09 8.31 12.60
CA ILE A 80 -7.46 7.83 12.82
C ILE A 80 -7.98 8.41 14.14
N GLU A 81 -9.26 8.77 14.24
CA GLU A 81 -9.94 9.20 15.46
C GLU A 81 -10.32 7.97 16.31
N LYS A 82 -10.20 8.07 17.64
CA LYS A 82 -10.67 7.00 18.55
C LYS A 82 -12.18 7.14 18.75
N ASP A 83 -12.91 6.10 18.38
CA ASP A 83 -14.36 5.99 18.54
C ASP A 83 -14.75 4.54 18.86
N ALA A 84 -16.06 4.24 18.86
CA ALA A 84 -16.55 2.89 19.16
C ALA A 84 -16.07 1.85 18.12
N THR A 85 -15.91 2.24 16.86
CA THR A 85 -15.52 1.35 15.75
C THR A 85 -14.03 1.02 15.77
N THR A 86 -13.21 1.95 16.25
CA THR A 86 -11.73 1.86 16.25
C THR A 86 -11.15 1.50 17.62
N ALA A 87 -11.98 1.42 18.68
CA ALA A 87 -11.54 1.14 20.04
C ALA A 87 -10.64 -0.10 20.16
N GLU A 88 -11.00 -1.20 19.50
CA GLU A 88 -10.21 -2.43 19.51
C GLU A 88 -8.86 -2.26 18.81
N TRP A 89 -8.78 -1.44 17.76
CA TRP A 89 -7.54 -1.19 17.02
C TRP A 89 -6.58 -0.32 17.85
N TYR A 90 -7.13 0.65 18.59
CA TYR A 90 -6.36 1.40 19.58
C TYR A 90 -5.82 0.47 20.67
N ALA A 91 -6.66 -0.40 21.23
CA ALA A 91 -6.21 -1.36 22.24
C ALA A 91 -5.08 -2.26 21.69
N ALA A 92 -5.22 -2.75 20.45
CA ALA A 92 -4.24 -3.58 19.77
C ALA A 92 -2.91 -2.87 19.45
N SER A 93 -2.92 -1.54 19.36
CA SER A 93 -1.74 -0.71 19.05
C SER A 93 -1.14 -0.03 20.28
N GLY A 94 -1.50 -0.44 21.50
CA GLY A 94 -0.97 0.16 22.73
C GLY A 94 -1.58 1.54 23.04
N ASP A 95 -2.86 1.71 22.74
CA ASP A 95 -3.67 2.91 22.95
C ASP A 95 -3.22 4.17 22.17
N VAL A 96 -2.45 4.00 21.09
CA VAL A 96 -2.17 5.06 20.11
C VAL A 96 -2.99 4.88 18.84
N SER A 97 -3.00 5.90 17.97
CA SER A 97 -3.70 5.73 16.68
C SER A 97 -2.97 4.69 15.83
N PRO A 98 -3.66 3.67 15.28
CA PRO A 98 -3.05 2.59 14.52
C PRO A 98 -2.49 3.04 13.17
N VAL A 99 -2.92 4.20 12.68
CA VAL A 99 -2.40 4.83 11.45
C VAL A 99 -2.04 6.28 11.76
N GLN A 100 -0.82 6.67 11.39
CA GLN A 100 -0.29 8.02 11.61
C GLN A 100 0.37 8.52 10.34
N GLY A 101 0.07 9.75 9.94
CA GLY A 101 0.62 10.41 8.77
C GLY A 101 1.25 11.75 9.15
N GLU A 102 2.38 12.07 8.53
CA GLU A 102 3.03 13.38 8.63
C GLU A 102 3.33 13.85 7.23
N PHE A 103 2.86 15.03 6.84
CA PHE A 103 3.00 15.56 5.49
C PHE A 103 3.50 17.01 5.52
N SER A 104 4.11 17.43 4.43
CA SER A 104 4.48 18.81 4.18
C SER A 104 4.38 19.14 2.70
N LEU A 105 3.97 20.37 2.42
CA LEU A 105 3.71 20.88 1.08
C LEU A 105 4.59 22.11 0.83
N GLY A 106 5.55 22.00 -0.08
CA GLY A 106 6.42 23.09 -0.49
C GLY A 106 5.73 24.10 -1.41
N TYR A 107 6.27 25.32 -1.51
CA TYR A 107 5.75 26.37 -2.40
C TYR A 107 5.90 26.04 -3.89
N ASP A 108 6.77 25.10 -4.23
CA ASP A 108 6.93 24.53 -5.58
C ASP A 108 5.93 23.40 -5.87
N GLN A 109 4.91 23.23 -5.01
CA GLN A 109 3.92 22.15 -5.06
C GLN A 109 4.54 20.74 -4.90
N SER A 110 5.79 20.66 -4.43
CA SER A 110 6.36 19.40 -3.98
C SER A 110 5.75 18.99 -2.65
N TYR A 111 5.60 17.70 -2.42
CA TYR A 111 5.20 17.17 -1.13
C TYR A 111 6.23 16.17 -0.61
N ASN A 112 6.32 16.10 0.70
CA ASN A 112 7.06 15.05 1.43
C ASN A 112 6.18 14.57 2.56
N GLY A 113 6.14 13.26 2.77
CA GLY A 113 5.40 12.70 3.88
C GLY A 113 5.88 11.33 4.31
N THR A 114 5.39 10.91 5.48
CA THR A 114 5.56 9.58 6.04
C THR A 114 4.23 9.09 6.53
N LEU A 115 3.84 7.88 6.14
CA LEU A 115 2.71 7.14 6.69
C LEU A 115 3.25 5.98 7.52
N ARG A 116 2.67 5.76 8.70
CA ARG A 116 3.03 4.68 9.61
C ARG A 116 1.79 3.89 9.98
N LEU A 117 1.86 2.57 9.80
CA LEU A 117 0.98 1.63 10.47
C LEU A 117 1.70 1.20 11.75
N MET A 118 1.05 1.39 12.89
CA MET A 118 1.65 1.07 14.18
C MET A 118 1.73 -0.45 14.38
N PRO A 119 2.66 -0.93 15.24
CA PRO A 119 2.69 -2.33 15.63
C PRO A 119 1.34 -2.78 16.21
N LEU A 120 0.96 -4.02 15.91
CA LEU A 120 -0.26 -4.65 16.45
C LEU A 120 0.10 -5.98 17.11
N ASP A 121 -0.43 -6.21 18.30
CA ASP A 121 -0.37 -7.51 18.98
C ASP A 121 -1.79 -7.89 19.42
N ILE A 122 -2.39 -8.84 18.70
CA ILE A 122 -3.75 -9.31 18.92
C ILE A 122 -3.69 -10.80 19.22
N ALA A 123 -4.35 -11.23 20.30
CA ALA A 123 -4.56 -12.64 20.61
C ALA A 123 -6.00 -12.86 21.06
N LYS A 124 -6.70 -13.77 20.38
CA LYS A 124 -8.11 -14.08 20.65
C LYS A 124 -8.41 -15.52 20.27
N ASP A 125 -9.07 -16.27 21.16
CA ASP A 125 -9.55 -17.64 20.93
C ASP A 125 -8.46 -18.60 20.39
N GLY A 126 -7.23 -18.46 20.90
CA GLY A 126 -6.08 -19.26 20.46
C GLY A 126 -5.43 -18.79 19.15
N SER A 127 -6.10 -17.91 18.40
CA SER A 127 -5.54 -17.21 17.25
C SER A 127 -4.72 -15.99 17.68
N SER A 128 -3.74 -15.60 16.87
CA SER A 128 -2.92 -14.41 17.13
C SER A 128 -2.41 -13.73 15.85
N VAL A 129 -2.22 -12.42 15.94
CA VAL A 129 -1.58 -11.59 14.92
C VAL A 129 -0.54 -10.71 15.60
N LYS A 130 0.72 -10.83 15.18
CA LYS A 130 1.82 -9.95 15.59
C LYS A 130 2.40 -9.25 14.37
N PHE A 131 2.23 -7.95 14.33
CA PHE A 131 2.68 -7.10 13.23
C PHE A 131 3.63 -6.04 13.77
N SER A 132 4.81 -5.91 13.16
CA SER A 132 5.84 -4.97 13.60
C SER A 132 5.55 -3.51 13.26
N GLY A 133 4.45 -3.24 12.55
CA GLY A 133 4.21 -1.96 11.89
C GLY A 133 4.79 -1.93 10.47
N PHE A 134 4.43 -0.86 9.75
CA PHE A 134 4.89 -0.56 8.40
C PHE A 134 5.13 0.95 8.28
N ASP A 135 6.32 1.33 7.83
CA ASP A 135 6.67 2.71 7.53
C ASP A 135 6.68 2.92 6.02
N LEU A 136 6.11 4.03 5.56
CA LEU A 136 6.12 4.45 4.16
C LEU A 136 6.51 5.92 4.05
N GLY A 137 7.72 6.19 3.58
CA GLY A 137 8.14 7.48 3.08
C GLY A 137 7.59 7.72 1.67
N MET A 138 7.11 8.94 1.42
CA MET A 138 6.66 9.35 0.09
C MET A 138 7.08 10.79 -0.21
N SER A 139 7.46 11.04 -1.46
CA SER A 139 7.69 12.40 -1.95
C SER A 139 7.31 12.51 -3.42
N GLY A 140 7.01 13.71 -3.87
CA GLY A 140 6.58 13.95 -5.24
C GLY A 140 6.13 15.38 -5.46
N ASP A 141 5.30 15.58 -6.47
CA ASP A 141 4.64 16.84 -6.75
C ASP A 141 3.15 16.62 -7.07
N PHE A 142 2.35 17.67 -6.92
CA PHE A 142 0.89 17.59 -7.10
C PHE A 142 0.45 17.27 -8.53
N GLU A 143 1.30 17.52 -9.52
CA GLU A 143 1.06 17.12 -10.90
C GLU A 143 1.36 15.64 -11.14
N GLY A 144 1.91 14.93 -10.15
CA GLY A 144 2.29 13.53 -10.26
C GLY A 144 3.50 13.32 -11.18
N LYS A 145 4.26 14.37 -11.50
CA LYS A 145 5.42 14.28 -12.39
C LYS A 145 6.58 13.53 -11.75
N ARG A 146 6.69 13.56 -10.44
CA ARG A 146 7.67 12.77 -9.68
C ARG A 146 6.97 12.05 -8.56
N LEU A 147 7.37 10.80 -8.34
CA LEU A 147 6.90 9.96 -7.27
C LEU A 147 8.07 9.13 -6.74
N LYS A 148 8.38 9.31 -5.46
CA LYS A 148 9.27 8.40 -4.73
C LYS A 148 8.54 7.76 -3.57
N LEU A 149 8.73 6.45 -3.40
CA LEU A 149 8.20 5.65 -2.31
C LEU A 149 9.34 4.87 -1.67
N ASP A 150 9.35 4.80 -0.34
CA ASP A 150 10.26 3.97 0.45
C ASP A 150 9.47 3.36 1.60
N GLY A 151 9.08 2.10 1.45
CA GLY A 151 8.22 1.36 2.35
C GLY A 151 8.96 0.18 2.98
N SER A 152 8.72 -0.08 4.26
CA SER A 152 9.28 -1.26 4.94
C SER A 152 8.40 -1.81 6.06
N MET A 153 8.39 -3.14 6.21
CA MET A 153 7.84 -3.87 7.36
C MET A 153 8.87 -4.87 7.87
N GLY A 154 9.05 -4.89 9.19
CA GLY A 154 9.93 -5.84 9.87
C GLY A 154 9.39 -7.27 9.83
N THR A 155 8.24 -7.52 10.46
CA THR A 155 7.62 -8.84 10.56
C THR A 155 6.09 -8.78 10.58
N LEU A 156 5.46 -9.79 9.98
CA LEU A 156 4.04 -10.11 10.19
C LEU A 156 3.95 -11.60 10.52
N GLN A 157 3.34 -11.94 11.65
CA GLN A 157 3.11 -13.31 12.09
C GLN A 157 1.62 -13.47 12.35
N VAL A 158 1.02 -14.48 11.75
CA VAL A 158 -0.40 -14.80 11.90
C VAL A 158 -0.49 -16.27 12.25
N SER A 159 -1.25 -16.59 13.30
CA SER A 159 -1.61 -17.95 13.68
C SER A 159 -3.11 -18.00 13.82
N MET A 160 -3.78 -18.70 12.92
CA MET A 160 -5.23 -18.93 12.99
C MET A 160 -5.47 -20.33 13.53
N VAL A 161 -6.32 -20.43 14.54
CA VAL A 161 -6.77 -21.69 15.13
C VAL A 161 -8.27 -21.75 14.99
N ASP A 162 -8.75 -22.87 14.50
CA ASP A 162 -10.16 -23.18 14.36
C ASP A 162 -10.42 -24.60 14.92
N SER A 163 -11.65 -24.86 15.36
CA SER A 163 -12.02 -26.15 15.95
C SER A 163 -12.21 -27.26 14.92
N GLU A 164 -12.52 -26.90 13.67
CA GLU A 164 -12.84 -27.86 12.61
C GLU A 164 -11.69 -28.06 11.62
N THR A 165 -10.76 -27.10 11.55
CA THR A 165 -9.63 -27.14 10.62
C THR A 165 -8.28 -27.09 11.31
N PRO A 166 -7.23 -27.69 10.72
CA PRO A 166 -5.89 -27.65 11.30
C PRO A 166 -5.38 -26.20 11.38
N PRO A 167 -4.61 -25.85 12.44
CA PRO A 167 -4.06 -24.51 12.59
C PRO A 167 -3.27 -24.05 11.36
N LEU A 168 -3.42 -22.77 11.03
CA LEU A 168 -2.71 -22.13 9.93
C LEU A 168 -1.73 -21.10 10.49
N LYS A 169 -0.47 -21.16 10.07
CA LYS A 169 0.53 -20.14 10.41
C LYS A 169 1.12 -19.50 9.18
N PHE A 170 1.25 -18.18 9.23
CA PHE A 170 1.85 -17.38 8.17
C PHE A 170 2.83 -16.38 8.78
N ASP A 171 4.08 -16.46 8.36
CA ASP A 171 5.14 -15.58 8.80
C ASP A 171 5.76 -14.87 7.59
N LEU A 172 5.88 -13.55 7.67
CA LEU A 172 6.60 -12.70 6.73
C LEU A 172 7.66 -11.90 7.46
N LYS A 173 8.79 -11.67 6.80
CA LYS A 173 9.87 -10.86 7.33
C LYS A 173 10.56 -10.04 6.25
N GLY A 174 10.87 -8.79 6.59
CA GLY A 174 11.73 -7.93 5.79
C GLY A 174 11.10 -7.53 4.45
N LEU A 175 9.83 -7.13 4.47
CA LEU A 175 9.21 -6.55 3.27
C LEU A 175 9.81 -5.16 3.04
N LYS A 176 10.23 -4.89 1.81
CA LYS A 176 10.60 -3.55 1.34
C LYS A 176 9.94 -3.24 0.01
N LEU A 177 9.56 -1.99 -0.15
CA LEU A 177 9.04 -1.42 -1.40
C LEU A 177 9.80 -0.13 -1.67
N VAL A 178 10.40 -0.01 -2.85
CA VAL A 178 11.09 1.23 -3.26
C VAL A 178 10.63 1.58 -4.66
N ALA A 179 10.25 2.84 -4.88
CA ALA A 179 9.96 3.35 -6.20
C ALA A 179 10.57 4.73 -6.39
N ASP A 180 11.11 5.00 -7.57
CA ASP A 180 11.53 6.33 -8.02
C ASP A 180 11.08 6.46 -9.47
N LEU A 181 10.00 7.18 -9.67
CA LEU A 181 9.27 7.28 -10.93
C LEU A 181 9.13 8.74 -11.34
N THR A 182 9.34 9.00 -12.63
CA THR A 182 9.16 10.30 -13.26
C THR A 182 8.21 10.17 -14.43
N LEU A 183 7.17 10.99 -14.47
CA LEU A 183 6.24 11.05 -15.59
C LEU A 183 6.92 11.70 -16.79
N THR A 184 6.86 11.03 -17.92
CA THR A 184 7.41 11.53 -19.18
C THR A 184 6.37 12.33 -19.95
N PRO A 185 6.75 13.13 -20.96
CA PRO A 185 5.81 13.87 -21.81
C PRO A 185 4.80 13.00 -22.59
N TYR A 186 4.97 11.68 -22.57
CA TYR A 186 4.11 10.70 -23.25
C TYR A 186 3.09 10.04 -22.29
N ASP A 187 2.93 10.57 -21.08
CA ASP A 187 2.07 10.02 -20.02
C ASP A 187 2.47 8.59 -19.56
N PHE A 188 3.74 8.24 -19.72
CA PHE A 188 4.34 7.02 -19.17
C PHE A 188 5.34 7.38 -18.08
N TYR A 189 5.36 6.60 -16.99
CA TYR A 189 6.40 6.71 -15.97
C TYR A 189 7.68 5.99 -16.43
N GLU A 190 8.81 6.66 -16.28
CA GLU A 190 10.13 6.06 -16.33
C GLU A 190 10.76 6.00 -14.94
N GLY A 191 11.72 5.09 -14.74
CA GLY A 191 12.41 4.90 -13.47
C GLY A 191 12.38 3.45 -13.00
N GLN A 192 12.36 3.25 -11.68
CA GLN A 192 12.46 1.95 -11.05
C GLN A 192 11.39 1.73 -9.98
N ALA A 193 10.91 0.49 -9.88
CA ALA A 193 10.01 0.04 -8.82
C ALA A 193 10.39 -1.38 -8.39
N ASP A 194 10.81 -1.52 -7.15
CA ASP A 194 11.32 -2.75 -6.57
C ASP A 194 10.50 -3.16 -5.35
N VAL A 195 10.30 -4.47 -5.20
CA VAL A 195 9.69 -5.09 -4.03
C VAL A 195 10.56 -6.28 -3.61
N THR A 196 10.88 -6.38 -2.33
CA THR A 196 11.64 -7.51 -1.77
C THR A 196 10.99 -8.04 -0.51
N LEU A 197 11.15 -9.33 -0.25
CA LEU A 197 10.73 -10.01 0.97
C LEU A 197 11.79 -11.04 1.36
N ASP A 198 12.38 -10.86 2.53
CA ASP A 198 13.54 -11.65 2.99
C ASP A 198 13.15 -13.11 3.26
N ASP A 199 12.12 -13.32 4.07
CA ASP A 199 11.63 -14.65 4.43
C ASP A 199 10.09 -14.67 4.44
N SER A 200 9.52 -15.77 3.95
CA SER A 200 8.13 -16.14 4.19
C SER A 200 8.01 -17.61 4.55
N ALA A 201 7.08 -17.93 5.44
CA ALA A 201 6.75 -19.29 5.82
C ALA A 201 5.23 -19.46 5.94
N PHE A 202 4.73 -20.58 5.42
CA PHE A 202 3.34 -20.97 5.50
C PHE A 202 3.28 -22.39 6.06
N THR A 203 2.65 -22.55 7.23
CA THR A 203 2.49 -23.85 7.90
C THR A 203 1.02 -24.23 7.90
N PHE A 204 0.72 -25.42 7.41
CA PHE A 204 -0.65 -25.85 7.14
C PHE A 204 -0.82 -27.37 7.25
N GLY A 205 -2.10 -27.79 7.32
CA GLY A 205 -2.53 -29.18 7.36
C GLY A 205 -2.24 -29.88 8.69
N ASP A 206 -2.75 -31.11 8.85
CA ASP A 206 -2.66 -31.87 10.12
C ASP A 206 -1.22 -32.09 10.58
N ARG A 207 -0.31 -32.30 9.62
CA ARG A 207 1.11 -32.53 9.90
C ARG A 207 1.89 -31.27 10.24
N GLN A 208 1.28 -30.08 10.11
CA GLN A 208 1.88 -28.78 10.42
C GLN A 208 3.25 -28.61 9.74
N VAL A 209 3.29 -28.89 8.44
CA VAL A 209 4.53 -28.86 7.65
C VAL A 209 4.74 -27.46 7.09
N PRO A 210 5.93 -26.84 7.27
CA PRO A 210 6.21 -25.53 6.72
C PRO A 210 6.61 -25.62 5.25
N LEU A 211 5.99 -24.77 4.42
CA LEU A 211 6.50 -24.32 3.14
C LEU A 211 7.18 -22.96 3.36
N THR A 212 8.48 -22.87 3.08
CA THR A 212 9.22 -21.61 3.22
C THR A 212 9.69 -21.11 1.87
N VAL A 213 9.56 -19.81 1.63
CA VAL A 213 10.10 -19.12 0.45
C VAL A 213 10.96 -17.96 0.92
N LYS A 214 12.23 -17.95 0.52
CA LYS A 214 13.23 -16.95 0.92
C LYS A 214 13.71 -16.11 -0.25
N GLY A 215 14.08 -14.87 0.04
CA GLY A 215 14.69 -13.95 -0.91
C GLY A 215 13.82 -13.73 -2.14
N VAL A 216 12.55 -13.38 -1.92
CA VAL A 216 11.66 -12.99 -3.02
C VAL A 216 12.03 -11.57 -3.43
N GLU A 217 12.36 -11.38 -4.70
CA GLU A 217 12.63 -10.05 -5.25
C GLU A 217 11.87 -9.88 -6.57
N GLN A 218 11.27 -8.70 -6.74
CA GLN A 218 10.78 -8.20 -8.01
C GLN A 218 11.42 -6.84 -8.26
N ARG A 219 12.14 -6.70 -9.36
CA ARG A 219 12.73 -5.43 -9.79
C ARG A 219 12.23 -5.05 -11.15
N ASN A 220 11.68 -3.84 -11.26
CA ASN A 220 11.12 -3.35 -12.51
C ASN A 220 11.82 -2.05 -12.90
N THR A 221 12.27 -1.96 -14.14
CA THR A 221 12.86 -0.75 -14.70
C THR A 221 12.14 -0.38 -15.99
N TYR A 222 11.79 0.89 -16.11
CA TYR A 222 11.13 1.47 -17.28
C TYR A 222 11.98 2.61 -17.78
N LYS A 223 12.28 2.62 -19.08
CA LYS A 223 13.05 3.68 -19.70
C LYS A 223 12.32 4.16 -20.96
N VAL A 224 12.05 5.44 -21.02
CA VAL A 224 11.40 6.04 -22.19
C VAL A 224 12.45 6.72 -23.06
N ASN A 225 12.43 6.44 -24.36
CA ASN A 225 13.33 7.01 -25.34
C ASN A 225 12.50 7.55 -26.51
N GLY A 226 12.03 8.80 -26.40
CA GLY A 226 11.07 9.36 -27.37
C GLY A 226 9.72 8.64 -27.27
N ASP A 227 9.15 8.23 -28.40
CA ASP A 227 7.88 7.52 -28.51
C ASP A 227 7.94 6.02 -28.15
N LYS A 228 9.07 5.57 -27.59
CA LYS A 228 9.33 4.17 -27.28
C LYS A 228 9.65 3.94 -25.83
N VAL A 229 9.24 2.79 -25.32
CA VAL A 229 9.55 2.34 -23.96
C VAL A 229 10.33 1.02 -23.98
N ASP A 230 11.37 0.96 -23.15
CA ASP A 230 12.03 -0.27 -22.75
C ASP A 230 11.53 -0.63 -21.34
N ALA A 231 11.04 -1.84 -21.17
CA ALA A 231 10.54 -2.35 -19.89
C ALA A 231 11.27 -3.65 -19.55
N ARG A 232 11.75 -3.75 -18.32
CA ARG A 232 12.38 -4.96 -17.79
C ARG A 232 11.80 -5.29 -16.43
N ALA A 233 11.36 -6.53 -16.27
CA ALA A 233 10.92 -7.09 -15.00
C ALA A 233 11.80 -8.31 -14.67
N ALA A 234 12.43 -8.29 -13.50
CA ALA A 234 13.24 -9.38 -12.98
C ALA A 234 12.58 -9.92 -11.70
N TYR A 235 12.29 -11.21 -11.69
CA TYR A 235 11.74 -11.95 -10.57
C TYR A 235 12.78 -12.94 -10.06
N LYS A 236 12.92 -13.06 -8.75
CA LYS A 236 13.87 -13.97 -8.11
C LYS A 236 13.28 -14.57 -6.85
N VAL A 237 13.62 -15.82 -6.60
CA VAL A 237 13.37 -16.57 -5.36
C VAL A 237 14.65 -17.33 -5.04
N ASP A 238 15.27 -17.04 -3.90
CA ASP A 238 16.55 -17.65 -3.52
C ASP A 238 16.39 -19.11 -3.13
N ALA A 239 15.38 -19.43 -2.33
CA ALA A 239 15.17 -20.79 -1.86
C ALA A 239 13.70 -21.05 -1.53
N ILE A 240 13.25 -22.23 -1.94
CA ILE A 240 11.98 -22.85 -1.59
C ILE A 240 12.34 -24.12 -0.81
N THR A 241 11.77 -24.27 0.38
CA THR A 241 11.90 -25.51 1.15
C THR A 241 10.52 -26.00 1.56
N TYR A 242 10.35 -27.31 1.60
CA TYR A 242 9.14 -27.96 2.08
C TYR A 242 9.55 -29.03 3.07
N ASP A 243 8.97 -29.01 4.27
CA ASP A 243 9.33 -29.95 5.35
C ASP A 243 10.83 -29.92 5.69
N GLY A 244 11.42 -28.72 5.65
CA GLY A 244 12.86 -28.50 5.84
C GLY A 244 13.75 -29.05 4.72
N LYS A 245 13.19 -29.65 3.66
CA LYS A 245 13.92 -30.18 2.52
C LYS A 245 13.98 -29.14 1.41
N ALA A 246 15.17 -28.93 0.85
CA ALA A 246 15.36 -28.02 -0.26
C ALA A 246 14.58 -28.51 -1.49
N VAL A 247 13.74 -27.65 -2.04
CA VAL A 247 13.03 -27.86 -3.31
C VAL A 247 13.81 -27.22 -4.45
N GLY A 248 14.27 -25.96 -4.27
CA GLY A 248 15.06 -25.24 -5.25
C GLY A 248 14.91 -23.73 -5.15
N GLY A 249 15.42 -22.99 -6.12
CA GLY A 249 15.26 -21.55 -6.28
C GLY A 249 15.22 -21.21 -7.77
N GLY A 250 14.91 -19.97 -8.11
CA GLY A 250 14.75 -19.60 -9.52
C GLY A 250 14.77 -18.10 -9.77
N GLN A 251 15.06 -17.75 -11.01
CA GLN A 251 14.99 -16.37 -11.49
C GLN A 251 14.36 -16.34 -12.88
N LEU A 252 13.53 -15.34 -13.14
CA LEU A 252 12.93 -15.07 -14.43
C LEU A 252 13.17 -13.60 -14.76
N VAL A 253 13.68 -13.34 -15.96
CA VAL A 253 13.86 -11.98 -16.46
C VAL A 253 13.09 -11.85 -17.77
N VAL A 254 12.15 -10.91 -17.80
CA VAL A 254 11.42 -10.51 -19.00
C VAL A 254 11.88 -9.11 -19.38
N ALA A 255 12.24 -8.93 -20.65
CA ALA A 255 12.61 -7.63 -21.19
C ALA A 255 11.91 -7.42 -22.52
N VAL A 256 11.29 -6.26 -22.66
CA VAL A 256 10.68 -5.77 -23.89
C VAL A 256 11.37 -4.46 -24.24
N ASN A 257 11.85 -4.36 -25.47
CA ASN A 257 12.63 -3.20 -25.91
C ASN A 257 11.93 -2.50 -27.07
N ARG A 258 11.99 -1.17 -27.08
CA ARG A 258 11.49 -0.29 -28.14
C ARG A 258 10.02 -0.50 -28.45
N PHE A 259 9.21 -0.70 -27.41
CA PHE A 259 7.77 -0.84 -27.56
C PHE A 259 7.15 0.52 -27.86
N ASP A 260 6.29 0.60 -28.88
CA ASP A 260 5.69 1.85 -29.34
C ASP A 260 4.61 2.33 -28.35
N ILE A 261 4.82 3.50 -27.75
CA ILE A 261 3.93 4.05 -26.73
C ILE A 261 2.53 4.36 -27.30
N PRO A 262 2.40 5.06 -28.44
CA PRO A 262 1.09 5.30 -29.06
C PRO A 262 0.31 4.02 -29.37
N ALA A 263 0.96 2.99 -29.90
CA ALA A 263 0.33 1.71 -30.19
C ALA A 263 -0.13 1.01 -28.90
N LEU A 264 0.66 1.07 -27.83
CA LEU A 264 0.28 0.52 -26.54
C LEU A 264 -0.95 1.24 -25.95
N GLN A 265 -1.00 2.56 -26.04
CA GLN A 265 -2.17 3.34 -25.63
C GLN A 265 -3.41 2.97 -26.44
N ALA A 266 -3.28 2.77 -27.75
CA ALA A 266 -4.38 2.32 -28.59
C ALA A 266 -4.88 0.92 -28.18
N ILE A 267 -3.98 -0.01 -27.90
CA ILE A 267 -4.34 -1.36 -27.40
C ILE A 267 -5.05 -1.26 -26.05
N MET A 268 -4.56 -0.45 -25.12
CA MET A 268 -5.19 -0.25 -23.82
C MET A 268 -6.60 0.36 -23.96
N ALA A 269 -6.78 1.35 -24.83
CA ALA A 269 -8.09 1.94 -25.10
C ALA A 269 -9.08 0.91 -25.69
N ILE A 270 -8.62 0.02 -26.58
CA ILE A 270 -9.43 -1.10 -27.09
C ILE A 270 -9.79 -2.05 -25.96
N TYR A 271 -8.81 -2.45 -25.15
CA TYR A 271 -9.04 -3.34 -24.01
C TYR A 271 -10.07 -2.75 -23.04
N GLU A 272 -9.91 -1.49 -22.62
CA GLU A 272 -10.84 -0.81 -21.72
C GLU A 272 -12.25 -0.71 -22.29
N LYS A 273 -12.38 -0.43 -23.60
CA LYS A 273 -13.67 -0.38 -24.28
C LYS A 273 -14.40 -1.72 -24.27
N HIS A 274 -13.67 -2.82 -24.43
CA HIS A 274 -14.26 -4.17 -24.54
C HIS A 274 -14.29 -4.94 -23.21
N MET A 275 -13.58 -4.46 -22.19
CA MET A 275 -13.52 -5.10 -20.88
C MET A 275 -14.90 -5.27 -20.20
N PRO A 276 -15.84 -4.30 -20.24
CA PRO A 276 -17.18 -4.51 -19.71
C PRO A 276 -17.92 -5.68 -20.39
N GLN A 277 -17.78 -5.81 -21.71
CA GLN A 277 -18.41 -6.89 -22.48
C GLN A 277 -17.77 -8.24 -22.16
N LEU A 278 -16.44 -8.29 -22.03
CA LEU A 278 -15.71 -9.50 -21.63
C LEU A 278 -16.08 -9.94 -20.21
N GLN A 279 -16.29 -8.99 -19.29
CA GLN A 279 -16.74 -9.28 -17.93
C GLN A 279 -18.18 -9.77 -17.90
N GLU A 280 -19.08 -9.18 -18.70
CA GLU A 280 -20.47 -9.64 -18.84
C GLU A 280 -20.55 -11.04 -19.46
N THR A 281 -19.76 -11.34 -20.49
CA THR A 281 -19.72 -12.69 -21.10
C THR A 281 -19.09 -13.73 -20.17
N ALA A 282 -18.04 -13.36 -19.43
CA ALA A 282 -17.41 -14.25 -18.45
C ALA A 282 -18.32 -14.50 -17.24
N ALA A 283 -19.06 -13.50 -16.77
CA ALA A 283 -20.05 -13.64 -15.70
C ALA A 283 -21.30 -14.42 -16.15
N ALA A 284 -21.68 -14.33 -17.42
CA ALA A 284 -22.79 -15.09 -18.01
C ALA A 284 -22.44 -16.56 -18.35
N GLY A 285 -21.19 -16.99 -18.12
CA GLY A 285 -20.76 -18.38 -18.30
C GLY A 285 -20.89 -18.88 -19.74
N GLN A 286 -20.79 -18.01 -20.75
CA GLN A 286 -20.81 -18.43 -22.15
C GLN A 286 -19.38 -18.46 -22.71
N PRO A 287 -18.95 -19.58 -23.32
CA PRO A 287 -17.64 -19.71 -23.94
C PRO A 287 -17.43 -18.77 -25.13
#